data_AF-A0A453AYM6-F1
#
_entry.id   AF-A0A453AYM6-F1
#
_cell.length_a   1.000
_cell.length_b   1.000
_cell.length_c   1.000
_cell.angle_alpha   90.00
_cell.angle_beta   90.00
_cell.angle_gamma   90.00
#
_symmetry.space_group_name_H-M   'P 1'
#
loop_
_entity.id
_entity.type
_entity.pdbx_description
1 polymer ?
#
loop_
_entity_poly.entity_id
_entity_poly.type
_entity_poly.pdbx_seq_one_letter_code
_entity_poly.pdbx_strand_id
1 'polypeptide(L)'
;RISPGIADLIKTLKANNTEVFLVSGGFRQMIKPVAFDLGIPTENIIANQLLFGSSGEYAGFDPTEPTSRSGGKAVAVQQIRQDHGYNTLVMIG
;
A
#
# COMPACT_ATOMS: atom_id res chain seq x y z
N ARG A 1 9.64 -11.08 4.75
CA ARG A 1 10.57 -11.59 3.71
C ARG A 1 10.09 -11.04 2.37
N ILE A 2 10.99 -10.48 1.58
CA ILE A 2 10.70 -9.99 0.23
C ILE A 2 10.73 -11.18 -0.74
N SER A 3 9.72 -11.32 -1.59
CA SER A 3 9.67 -12.40 -2.59
C SER A 3 10.78 -12.23 -3.64
N PRO A 4 11.49 -13.30 -4.04
CA PRO A 4 12.51 -13.20 -5.09
C PRO A 4 11.97 -12.54 -6.36
N GLY A 5 12.76 -11.65 -6.97
CA GLY A 5 12.43 -10.96 -8.24
C GLY A 5 11.53 -9.72 -8.11
N ILE A 6 10.93 -9.44 -6.95
CA ILE A 6 10.03 -8.27 -6.82
C ILE A 6 10.76 -6.92 -6.96
N ALA A 7 12.02 -6.84 -6.51
CA ALA A 7 12.84 -5.64 -6.68
C ALA A 7 13.11 -5.35 -8.16
N ASP A 8 13.47 -6.38 -8.94
CA ASP A 8 13.71 -6.25 -10.38
C ASP A 8 12.42 -5.90 -11.14
N LEU A 9 11.29 -6.51 -10.75
CA LEU A 9 9.98 -6.18 -11.31
C LEU A 9 9.64 -4.70 -11.06
N ILE A 10 9.74 -4.23 -9.82
CA ILE A 10 9.43 -2.84 -9.46
C ILE A 10 10.35 -1.86 -10.17
N LYS A 11 11.66 -2.18 -10.25
CA LYS A 11 12.63 -1.39 -11.00
C LYS A 11 12.24 -1.30 -12.48
N THR A 12 11.84 -2.41 -13.08
CA THR A 12 11.42 -2.48 -14.49
C THR A 12 10.13 -1.69 -14.73
N LEU A 13 9.13 -1.80 -13.85
CA LEU A 13 7.89 -1.03 -13.95
C LEU A 13 8.16 0.48 -13.87
N LYS A 14 8.96 0.92 -12.89
CA LYS A 14 9.34 2.33 -12.75
C LYS A 14 10.12 2.86 -13.95
N ALA A 15 11.06 2.06 -14.48
CA ALA A 15 11.81 2.43 -15.69
C ALA A 15 10.90 2.59 -16.94
N ASN A 16 9.74 1.95 -16.95
CA ASN A 16 8.70 2.10 -17.96
C ASN A 16 7.63 3.13 -17.58
N ASN A 17 7.92 4.05 -16.65
CA ASN A 17 6.99 5.07 -16.15
C ASN A 17 5.67 4.50 -15.60
N THR A 18 5.71 3.28 -15.07
CA THR A 18 4.55 2.68 -14.39
C THR A 18 4.66 2.94 -12.90
N GLU A 19 3.68 3.66 -12.35
CA GLU A 19 3.57 3.87 -10.91
C GLU A 19 3.21 2.57 -10.19
N VAL A 20 3.82 2.37 -9.03
CA VAL A 20 3.64 1.17 -8.21
C VAL A 20 3.05 1.55 -6.86
N PHE A 21 2.00 0.84 -6.47
CA PHE A 21 1.32 0.97 -5.18
C PHE A 21 1.39 -0.34 -4.39
N LEU A 22 1.45 -0.24 -3.06
CA LEU A 22 1.34 -1.38 -2.17
C LEU A 22 -0.03 -1.33 -1.47
N VAL A 23 -0.91 -2.28 -1.78
CA VAL A 23 -2.25 -2.39 -1.18
C VAL A 23 -2.32 -3.62 -0.30
N SER A 24 -2.56 -3.46 1.00
CA SER A 24 -2.47 -4.54 1.98
C SER A 24 -3.53 -4.47 3.07
N GLY A 25 -4.06 -5.62 3.50
CA GLY A 25 -4.85 -5.73 4.74
C GLY A 25 -4.01 -5.72 6.01
N GLY A 26 -2.67 -5.70 5.88
CA GLY A 26 -1.75 -5.52 7.00
C GLY A 26 -1.64 -4.05 7.42
N PHE A 27 -0.63 -3.75 8.24
CA PHE A 27 -0.44 -2.42 8.81
C PHE A 27 0.64 -1.62 8.11
N ARG A 28 0.37 -0.34 7.88
CA ARG A 28 1.24 0.63 7.20
C ARG A 28 2.63 0.67 7.84
N GLN A 29 2.71 0.60 9.17
CA GLN A 29 3.96 0.55 9.93
C GLN A 29 4.87 -0.61 9.52
N MET A 30 4.29 -1.78 9.25
CA MET A 30 5.05 -2.99 8.86
C MET A 30 5.46 -2.95 7.39
N ILE A 31 4.73 -2.19 6.56
CA ILE A 31 4.95 -2.12 5.11
C ILE A 31 5.96 -1.04 4.76
N LYS A 32 6.03 0.06 5.54
CA LYS A 32 6.97 1.18 5.31
C LYS A 32 8.42 0.74 5.08
N PRO A 33 9.03 -0.16 5.87
CA PRO A 33 10.39 -0.62 5.61
C PRO A 33 10.53 -1.31 4.25
N VAL A 34 9.57 -2.16 3.89
CA VAL A 34 9.55 -2.86 2.60
C VAL A 34 9.39 -1.88 1.44
N ALA A 35 8.50 -0.88 1.59
CA ALA A 35 8.32 0.16 0.58
C ALA A 35 9.60 0.97 0.36
N PHE A 36 10.28 1.34 1.45
CA PHE A 36 11.56 2.04 1.42
C PHE A 36 12.63 1.24 0.67
N ASP A 37 12.80 -0.04 0.99
CA ASP A 37 13.77 -0.92 0.33
C ASP A 37 13.50 -1.07 -1.18
N LEU A 38 12.23 -0.96 -1.60
CA LEU A 38 11.79 -1.04 -2.99
C LEU A 38 11.71 0.35 -3.67
N GLY A 39 12.07 1.42 -2.95
CA GLY A 39 12.00 2.81 -3.38
C GLY A 39 10.58 3.28 -3.71
N ILE A 40 9.55 2.65 -3.15
CA ILE A 40 8.14 3.02 -3.32
C ILE A 40 7.82 4.12 -2.31
N PRO A 41 7.28 5.27 -2.74
CA PRO A 41 7.01 6.37 -1.85
C PRO A 41 5.88 6.03 -0.87
N THR A 42 5.90 6.62 0.32
CA THR A 42 5.00 6.23 1.42
C THR A 42 3.53 6.54 1.18
N GLU A 43 3.26 7.54 0.36
CA GLU A 43 1.95 7.94 -0.16
C GLU A 43 1.33 6.86 -1.05
N ASN A 44 2.15 6.00 -1.67
CA ASN A 44 1.69 4.89 -2.50
C ASN A 44 1.41 3.61 -1.68
N ILE A 45 1.36 3.71 -0.34
CA ILE A 45 0.98 2.61 0.55
C ILE A 45 -0.46 2.82 1.00
N ILE A 46 -1.32 1.87 0.64
CA ILE A 46 -2.71 1.79 1.14
C ILE A 46 -2.82 0.56 2.03
N ALA A 47 -2.91 0.79 3.33
CA ALA A 47 -2.92 -0.25 4.34
C ALA A 47 -3.51 0.27 5.65
N ASN A 48 -3.86 -0.66 6.54
CA ASN A 48 -4.43 -0.30 7.84
C ASN A 48 -3.44 0.50 8.69
N GLN A 49 -3.96 1.43 9.48
CA GLN A 49 -3.16 2.27 10.35
C GLN A 49 -3.41 1.88 11.81
N LEU A 50 -2.38 1.39 12.52
CA LEU A 50 -2.49 1.21 13.97
C LEU A 50 -2.61 2.56 14.67
N LEU A 51 -3.47 2.64 15.67
CA LEU A 51 -3.65 3.79 16.53
C LEU A 51 -3.06 3.49 17.90
N PHE A 52 -2.37 4.48 18.46
CA PHE A 52 -1.77 4.40 19.79
C PHE A 52 -2.22 5.60 20.61
N GLY A 53 -2.48 5.37 21.89
CA GLY A 53 -2.79 6.45 22.82
C GLY A 53 -1.54 7.21 23.23
N SER A 54 -1.74 8.21 24.09
CA SER A 54 -0.68 9.15 24.50
C SER A 54 0.48 8.48 25.26
N SER A 55 0.25 7.31 25.87
CA SER A 55 1.26 6.55 26.60
C SER A 55 1.83 5.39 25.76
N GLY A 56 1.54 5.34 24.46
CA GLY A 56 2.00 4.30 23.53
C GLY A 56 1.19 3.00 23.62
N GLU A 57 0.12 2.96 24.39
CA GLU A 57 -0.79 1.83 24.47
C GLU A 57 -1.56 1.64 23.16
N TYR A 58 -1.82 0.38 22.80
CA TYR A 58 -2.64 0.07 21.64
C TYR A 58 -4.07 0.61 21.82
N ALA A 59 -4.50 1.44 20.87
CA ALA A 59 -5.82 2.09 20.89
C ALA A 59 -6.75 1.60 19.76
N GLY A 60 -6.33 0.59 18.98
CA GLY A 60 -7.09 0.08 17.84
C GLY A 60 -6.38 0.30 16.51
N PHE A 61 -7.17 0.36 15.46
CA PHE A 61 -6.75 0.74 14.11
C PHE A 61 -7.75 1.72 13.51
N ASP A 62 -7.33 2.50 12.52
CA ASP A 62 -8.19 3.46 11.83
C ASP A 62 -9.29 2.73 11.03
N PRO A 63 -10.58 2.86 11.38
CA PRO A 63 -11.68 2.18 10.72
C PRO A 63 -12.11 2.87 9.41
N THR A 64 -11.50 4.02 9.08
CA THR A 64 -11.73 4.77 7.83
C THR A 64 -10.83 4.28 6.69
N GLU A 65 -9.73 3.59 7.01
CA GLU A 65 -8.88 2.96 6.00
C GLU A 65 -9.69 1.94 5.19
N PRO A 66 -9.65 1.98 3.84
CA PRO A 66 -10.46 1.08 3.02
C PRO A 66 -10.11 -0.38 3.29
N THR A 67 -8.84 -0.68 3.55
CA THR A 67 -8.31 -2.02 3.84
C THR A 67 -8.70 -2.58 5.20
N SER A 68 -9.44 -1.82 6.03
CA SER A 68 -9.86 -2.23 7.37
C SER A 68 -11.06 -3.18 7.35
N ARG A 69 -11.65 -3.41 6.17
CA ARG A 69 -12.85 -4.22 5.97
C ARG A 69 -12.71 -5.18 4.79
N SER A 70 -13.55 -6.21 4.77
CA SER A 70 -13.66 -7.12 3.62
C SER A 70 -13.96 -6.37 2.33
N GLY A 71 -13.27 -6.73 1.25
CA GLY A 71 -13.37 -6.01 -0.03
C GLY A 71 -12.57 -4.72 -0.12
N GLY A 72 -11.85 -4.34 0.95
CA GLY A 72 -11.10 -3.08 1.03
C GLY A 72 -10.05 -2.85 -0.06
N LYS A 73 -9.45 -3.93 -0.58
CA LYS A 73 -8.48 -3.82 -1.70
C LYS A 73 -9.15 -3.31 -2.98
N ALA A 74 -10.39 -3.72 -3.27
CA ALA A 74 -11.11 -3.24 -4.45
C ALA A 74 -11.46 -1.75 -4.32
N VAL A 75 -11.85 -1.31 -3.13
CA VAL A 75 -12.09 0.11 -2.81
C VAL A 75 -10.80 0.91 -2.96
N ALA A 76 -9.67 0.42 -2.43
CA ALA A 76 -8.36 1.06 -2.58
C ALA A 76 -7.96 1.23 -4.06
N VAL A 77 -8.14 0.19 -4.89
CA VAL A 77 -7.88 0.24 -6.33
C VAL A 77 -8.78 1.26 -7.04
N GLN A 78 -10.06 1.32 -6.67
CA GLN A 78 -11.00 2.30 -7.21
C GLN A 78 -10.58 3.73 -6.85
N GLN A 79 -10.14 3.96 -5.60
CA GLN A 79 -9.65 5.25 -5.13
C GLN A 79 -8.41 5.69 -5.91
N ILE A 80 -7.40 4.81 -6.07
CA ILE A 80 -6.20 5.09 -6.87
C ILE A 80 -6.58 5.54 -8.29
N ARG A 81 -7.53 4.83 -8.92
CA ARG A 81 -7.97 5.18 -10.28
C ARG A 81 -8.65 6.55 -10.33
N GLN A 82 -9.45 6.89 -9.34
CA GLN A 82 -10.16 8.17 -9.26
C GLN A 82 -9.20 9.33 -9.03
N ASP A 83 -8.24 9.18 -8.11
CA ASP A 83 -7.33 10.25 -7.71
C ASP A 83 -6.27 10.57 -8.78
N HIS A 84 -5.82 9.54 -9.51
CA HIS A 84 -4.73 9.69 -10.48
C HIS A 84 -5.18 9.65 -11.96
N GLY A 85 -6.42 9.24 -12.23
CA GLY A 85 -6.96 9.20 -13.59
C GLY A 85 -6.33 8.13 -14.50
N TYR A 86 -5.80 7.04 -13.94
CA TYR A 86 -5.17 5.98 -14.74
C TYR A 86 -6.15 5.31 -15.71
N ASN A 87 -5.72 5.18 -16.97
CA ASN A 87 -6.45 4.44 -18.01
C ASN A 87 -6.42 2.93 -17.78
N THR A 88 -5.28 2.42 -17.29
CA THR A 88 -5.04 1.00 -17.05
C THR A 88 -4.48 0.81 -15.65
N LEU A 89 -5.06 -0.11 -14.90
CA LEU A 89 -4.59 -0.51 -13.58
C LEU A 89 -4.57 -2.04 -13.52
N VAL A 90 -3.43 -2.61 -13.09
CA VAL A 90 -3.25 -4.05 -12.93
C VAL A 90 -3.03 -4.35 -11.46
N MET A 91 -3.89 -5.18 -10.88
CA MET A 91 -3.73 -5.68 -9.51
C MET A 91 -3.02 -7.03 -9.53
N ILE A 92 -1.98 -7.19 -8.72
CA ILE A 92 -1.21 -8.43 -8.56
C ILE A 92 -1.26 -8.79 -7.07
N GLY A 93 -1.71 -10.00 -6.73
CA GLY A 93 -1.77 -10.45 -5.34
C GLY A 93 -2.50 -11.76 -5.14
#